data_AF-A0A925G9W6-F1
#
_entry.id   AF-A0A925G9W6-F1
#
_cell.length_a   1.000
_cell.length_b   1.000
_cell.length_c   1.000
_cell.angle_alpha   90.00
_cell.angle_beta   90.00
_cell.angle_gamma   90.00
#
_symmetry.space_group_name_H-M   'P 1'
#
loop_
_entity.id
_entity.type
_entity.pdbx_description
1 polymer ?
#
loop_
_entity_poly.entity_id
_entity_poly.type
_entity_poly.pdbx_seq_one_letter_code
_entity_poly.pdbx_strand_id
1 'polypeptide(L)'
;MSFVQSGSASVPLPDNPEIIQNVTFPAFYVSKEVTNKEYRQFVNDIVKNPAKKLSGTQAVLTSGKAKDSVVIATYVNIAKGIINTENLPFEDYWTNEKYDNYPVIGVSTKHAQYYAVWKYKKDYNEKVLPAKVLTLLTYNIPTFSQKFYIESKALPAASKERLLLNSANKGDTKGLYFVMIAPSYKK
;
A
#
# COMPACT_ATOMS: atom_id res chain seq x y z
N MET A 1 11.49 2.22 -6.40
CA MET A 1 11.13 2.32 -4.96
C MET A 1 12.12 3.21 -4.26
N SER A 2 11.75 3.81 -3.13
CA SER A 2 12.63 4.63 -2.29
C SER A 2 13.01 3.87 -1.02
N PHE A 3 14.27 3.93 -0.63
CA PHE A 3 14.77 3.28 0.58
C PHE A 3 14.54 4.17 1.81
N VAL A 4 13.98 3.57 2.87
CA VAL A 4 13.74 4.22 4.16
C VAL A 4 14.65 3.52 5.18
N GLN A 5 15.58 4.30 5.74
CA GLN A 5 16.49 3.81 6.78
C GLN A 5 15.74 3.47 8.09
N SER A 6 16.22 2.42 8.76
CA SER A 6 15.78 2.05 10.10
C SER A 6 15.92 3.21 11.07
N GLY A 7 15.06 3.25 12.08
CA GLY A 7 15.14 4.25 13.14
C GLY A 7 13.94 4.16 14.06
N SER A 8 13.85 5.08 15.00
CA SER A 8 12.74 5.15 15.94
C SER A 8 12.03 6.49 15.78
N ALA A 9 10.71 6.49 15.98
CA ALA A 9 9.92 7.71 16.01
C ALA A 9 8.81 7.62 17.06
N SER A 10 8.47 8.78 17.60
CA SER A 10 7.30 8.99 18.45
C SER A 10 6.08 9.15 17.55
N VAL A 11 5.17 8.19 17.60
CA VAL A 11 4.02 8.06 16.70
C VAL A 11 2.72 8.09 17.51
N PRO A 12 1.72 8.90 17.14
CA PRO A 12 0.41 8.88 17.79
C PRO A 12 -0.30 7.53 17.60
N LEU A 13 -1.13 7.12 18.57
CA LEU A 13 -2.03 6.00 18.37
C LEU A 13 -3.17 6.39 17.40
N PRO A 14 -3.55 5.53 16.44
CA PRO A 14 -4.60 5.84 15.47
C PRO A 14 -5.95 6.22 16.12
N ASP A 15 -6.33 5.49 17.18
CA ASP A 15 -7.63 5.66 17.85
C ASP A 15 -7.60 6.72 18.96
N ASN A 16 -6.40 7.14 19.41
CA ASN A 16 -6.22 8.20 20.38
C ASN A 16 -4.92 8.97 20.11
N PRO A 17 -4.95 10.02 19.29
CA PRO A 17 -3.74 10.71 18.81
C PRO A 17 -3.00 11.49 19.90
N GLU A 18 -3.62 11.73 21.05
CA GLU A 18 -2.96 12.35 22.22
C GLU A 18 -1.95 11.39 22.87
N ILE A 19 -2.14 10.08 22.71
CA ILE A 19 -1.23 9.06 23.22
C ILE A 19 -0.13 8.84 22.19
N ILE A 20 1.11 9.14 22.59
CA ILE A 20 2.31 8.98 21.78
C ILE A 20 3.04 7.69 22.15
N GLN A 21 3.33 6.85 21.16
CA GLN A 21 4.08 5.61 21.30
C GLN A 21 5.43 5.71 20.59
N ASN A 22 6.51 5.30 21.26
CA ASN A 22 7.81 5.13 20.61
C ASN A 22 7.85 3.81 19.84
N VAL A 23 7.99 3.89 18.53
CA VAL A 23 8.03 2.73 17.63
C VAL A 23 9.40 2.68 16.93
N THR A 24 10.02 1.51 16.93
CA THR A 24 11.25 1.24 16.17
C THR A 24 10.89 0.55 14.87
N PHE A 25 11.34 1.13 13.76
CA PHE A 25 11.12 0.63 12.41
C PHE A 25 12.41 0.01 11.86
N PRO A 26 12.37 -1.22 11.34
CA PRO A 26 13.45 -1.74 10.52
C PRO A 26 13.56 -0.94 9.22
N ALA A 27 14.65 -1.11 8.47
CA ALA A 27 14.76 -0.51 7.16
C ALA A 27 13.76 -1.16 6.18
N PHE A 28 13.18 -0.37 5.28
CA PHE A 28 12.21 -0.84 4.30
C PHE A 28 12.22 0.02 3.04
N TYR A 29 11.66 -0.51 1.95
CA TYR A 29 11.41 0.19 0.71
C TYR A 29 9.95 0.62 0.62
N VAL A 30 9.70 1.84 0.16
CA VAL A 30 8.36 2.35 -0.13
C VAL A 30 8.21 2.65 -1.63
N SER A 31 7.07 2.31 -2.21
CA SER A 31 6.76 2.66 -3.60
C SER A 31 6.41 4.15 -3.73
N LYS A 32 6.42 4.66 -4.97
CA LYS A 32 5.65 5.87 -5.28
C LYS A 32 4.14 5.54 -5.22
N GLU A 33 3.29 6.56 -5.28
CA GLU A 33 1.86 6.35 -5.50
C GLU A 33 1.63 5.52 -6.76
N VAL A 34 0.73 4.55 -6.66
CA VAL A 34 0.27 3.81 -7.83
C VAL A 34 -0.60 4.72 -8.67
N THR A 35 -0.26 4.80 -9.95
CA THR A 35 -0.96 5.65 -10.89
C THR A 35 -2.22 4.97 -11.44
N ASN A 36 -3.15 5.76 -11.96
CA ASN A 36 -4.32 5.25 -12.68
C ASN A 36 -3.91 4.27 -13.78
N LYS A 37 -2.91 4.65 -14.60
CA LYS A 37 -2.40 3.79 -15.68
C LYS A 37 -1.90 2.45 -15.18
N GLU A 38 -1.13 2.44 -14.11
CA GLU A 38 -0.58 1.21 -13.53
C GLU A 38 -1.69 0.33 -12.95
N TYR A 39 -2.62 0.92 -12.21
CA TYR A 39 -3.75 0.20 -11.63
C TYR A 39 -4.69 -0.37 -12.70
N ARG A 40 -4.90 0.33 -13.84
CA ARG A 40 -5.66 -0.20 -14.99
C ARG A 40 -5.03 -1.45 -15.58
N GLN A 41 -3.70 -1.60 -15.55
CA GLN A 41 -3.05 -2.85 -16.02
C GLN A 41 -3.48 -4.06 -15.18
N PHE A 42 -3.58 -3.89 -13.87
CA PHE A 42 -4.06 -4.91 -12.95
C PHE A 42 -5.52 -5.27 -13.27
N VAL A 43 -6.38 -4.26 -13.43
CA VAL A 43 -7.79 -4.45 -13.79
C VAL A 43 -7.93 -5.19 -15.11
N ASN A 44 -7.17 -4.78 -16.13
CA ASN A 44 -7.17 -5.41 -17.43
C ASN A 44 -6.71 -6.88 -17.37
N ASP A 45 -5.71 -7.22 -16.57
CA ASP A 45 -5.29 -8.61 -16.38
C ASP A 45 -6.38 -9.44 -15.69
N ILE A 46 -7.10 -8.85 -14.73
CA ILE A 46 -8.22 -9.49 -14.05
C ILE A 46 -9.36 -9.81 -15.01
N VAL A 47 -9.78 -8.79 -15.77
CA VAL A 47 -10.90 -8.90 -16.70
C VAL A 47 -10.59 -9.87 -17.84
N LYS A 48 -9.36 -9.87 -18.34
CA LYS A 48 -8.93 -10.80 -19.41
C LYS A 48 -8.82 -12.25 -18.94
N ASN A 49 -8.57 -12.50 -17.66
CA ASN A 49 -8.32 -13.84 -17.12
C ASN A 49 -9.29 -14.22 -15.97
N PRO A 50 -10.62 -14.23 -16.20
CA PRO A 50 -11.61 -14.34 -15.13
C PRO A 50 -11.48 -15.61 -14.27
N ALA A 51 -11.06 -16.73 -14.87
CA ALA A 51 -10.90 -18.01 -14.16
C ALA A 51 -9.63 -18.09 -13.29
N LYS A 52 -8.68 -17.16 -13.46
CA LYS A 52 -7.42 -17.17 -12.72
C LYS A 52 -7.65 -16.84 -11.25
N LYS A 53 -6.87 -17.48 -10.39
CA LYS A 53 -6.88 -17.25 -8.94
C LYS A 53 -5.67 -16.41 -8.55
N LEU A 54 -5.91 -15.38 -7.74
CA LEU A 54 -4.87 -14.69 -7.01
C LEU A 54 -4.71 -15.37 -5.65
N SER A 55 -3.48 -15.78 -5.35
CA SER A 55 -3.09 -16.34 -4.06
C SER A 55 -1.83 -15.63 -3.58
N GLY A 56 -1.74 -15.24 -2.32
CA GLY A 56 -0.51 -14.67 -1.78
C GLY A 56 -0.63 -14.39 -0.30
N THR A 57 0.51 -14.24 0.36
CA THR A 57 0.55 -13.94 1.79
C THR A 57 0.65 -12.44 2.00
N GLN A 58 -0.19 -11.91 2.87
CA GLN A 58 -0.08 -10.54 3.34
C GLN A 58 0.03 -10.48 4.84
N ALA A 59 0.90 -9.60 5.32
CA ALA A 59 0.96 -9.28 6.72
C ALA A 59 -0.29 -8.48 7.08
N VAL A 60 -1.18 -9.08 7.88
CA VAL A 60 -2.31 -8.38 8.48
C VAL A 60 -1.98 -8.16 9.94
N LEU A 61 -2.06 -6.91 10.39
CA LEU A 61 -1.96 -6.59 11.81
C LEU A 61 -3.34 -6.73 12.44
N THR A 62 -3.52 -7.76 13.26
CA THR A 62 -4.68 -7.89 14.15
C THR A 62 -4.21 -7.73 15.59
N SER A 63 -4.72 -6.73 16.31
CA SER A 63 -4.53 -6.53 17.75
C SER A 63 -3.07 -6.70 18.22
N GLY A 64 -2.13 -5.99 17.57
CA GLY A 64 -0.72 -5.96 17.97
C GLY A 64 0.11 -7.21 17.61
N LYS A 65 -0.47 -8.20 16.92
CA LYS A 65 0.27 -9.36 16.38
C LYS A 65 0.18 -9.36 14.86
N ALA A 66 1.34 -9.40 14.19
CA ALA A 66 1.40 -9.69 12.77
C ALA A 66 0.95 -11.13 12.55
N LYS A 67 -0.15 -11.31 11.82
CA LYS A 67 -0.58 -12.59 11.32
C LYS A 67 -0.54 -12.56 9.81
N ASP A 68 0.14 -13.52 9.24
CA ASP A 68 0.14 -13.77 7.82
C ASP A 68 -1.27 -14.23 7.42
N SER A 69 -1.97 -13.40 6.67
CA SER A 69 -3.25 -13.75 6.06
C SER A 69 -3.00 -14.19 4.64
N VAL A 70 -3.48 -15.39 4.32
CA VAL A 70 -3.46 -15.89 2.94
C VAL A 70 -4.62 -15.24 2.20
N VAL A 71 -4.29 -14.38 1.25
CA VAL A 71 -5.24 -13.77 0.34
C VAL A 71 -5.49 -14.78 -0.79
N ILE A 72 -6.69 -15.35 -0.85
CA ILE A 72 -7.14 -16.22 -1.96
C ILE A 72 -8.42 -15.62 -2.54
N ALA A 73 -8.37 -15.22 -3.81
CA ALA A 73 -9.54 -14.71 -4.52
C ALA A 73 -9.49 -15.05 -6.01
N THR A 74 -10.64 -15.41 -6.57
CA THR A 74 -10.81 -15.55 -8.02
C THR A 74 -10.93 -14.17 -8.66
N TYR A 75 -10.35 -13.98 -9.84
CA TYR A 75 -10.34 -12.70 -10.56
C TYR A 75 -11.76 -12.13 -10.75
N VAL A 76 -12.76 -12.96 -11.06
CA VAL A 76 -14.17 -12.54 -11.14
C VAL A 76 -14.69 -11.88 -9.85
N ASN A 77 -14.25 -12.34 -8.67
CA ASN A 77 -14.67 -11.74 -7.41
C ASN A 77 -13.93 -10.44 -7.11
N ILE A 78 -12.70 -10.29 -7.62
CA ILE A 78 -11.92 -9.05 -7.51
C ILE A 78 -12.46 -7.99 -8.48
N ALA A 79 -13.01 -8.40 -9.63
CA ALA A 79 -13.54 -7.45 -10.62
C ALA A 79 -14.79 -6.69 -10.16
N LYS A 80 -15.41 -7.10 -9.05
CA LYS A 80 -16.60 -6.45 -8.49
C LYS A 80 -16.18 -5.30 -7.59
N GLY A 81 -16.56 -4.07 -7.96
CA GLY A 81 -16.34 -2.88 -7.11
C GLY A 81 -14.88 -2.43 -7.02
N ILE A 82 -14.15 -2.53 -8.14
CA ILE A 82 -12.71 -2.20 -8.24
C ILE A 82 -12.41 -0.77 -7.78
N ILE A 83 -13.25 0.18 -8.19
CA ILE A 83 -13.16 1.59 -7.83
C ILE A 83 -14.51 2.02 -7.27
N ASN A 84 -14.49 2.68 -6.13
CA ASN A 84 -15.62 3.47 -5.65
C ASN A 84 -15.66 4.79 -6.42
N THR A 85 -16.65 4.95 -7.28
CA THR A 85 -16.84 6.13 -8.13
C THR A 85 -17.44 7.32 -7.39
N GLU A 86 -18.06 7.12 -6.22
CA GLU A 86 -18.79 8.16 -5.48
C GLU A 86 -17.87 9.25 -4.90
N ASN A 87 -16.61 8.92 -4.65
CA ASN A 87 -15.63 9.83 -4.03
C ASN A 87 -14.48 10.19 -4.97
N LEU A 88 -14.72 10.13 -6.29
CA LEU A 88 -13.71 10.56 -7.26
C LEU A 88 -13.71 12.09 -7.37
N PRO A 89 -12.54 12.72 -7.60
CA PRO A 89 -12.46 14.17 -7.81
C PRO A 89 -13.29 14.65 -9.00
N PHE A 90 -13.40 13.80 -10.03
CA PHE A 90 -14.15 14.03 -11.26
C PHE A 90 -14.75 12.70 -11.74
N GLU A 91 -15.89 12.74 -12.42
CA GLU A 91 -16.57 11.52 -12.91
C GLU A 91 -15.70 10.67 -13.84
N ASP A 92 -14.90 11.31 -14.68
CA ASP A 92 -14.04 10.67 -15.68
C ASP A 92 -12.60 10.42 -15.17
N TYR A 93 -12.31 10.71 -13.89
CA TYR A 93 -10.96 10.60 -13.33
C TYR A 93 -10.33 9.22 -13.54
N TRP A 94 -11.12 8.17 -13.34
CA TRP A 94 -10.66 6.80 -13.47
C TRP A 94 -10.53 6.34 -14.92
N THR A 95 -11.31 6.87 -15.86
CA THR A 95 -11.40 6.36 -17.24
C THR A 95 -10.58 7.18 -18.24
N ASN A 96 -10.44 8.48 -18.01
CA ASN A 96 -9.77 9.39 -18.93
C ASN A 96 -8.23 9.24 -18.88
N GLU A 97 -7.59 9.18 -20.04
CA GLU A 97 -6.13 9.06 -20.18
C GLU A 97 -5.37 10.29 -19.68
N LYS A 98 -6.02 11.47 -19.66
CA LYS A 98 -5.43 12.70 -19.09
C LYS A 98 -4.94 12.49 -17.65
N TYR A 99 -5.58 11.59 -16.90
CA TYR A 99 -5.26 11.29 -15.52
C TYR A 99 -4.37 10.05 -15.34
N ASP A 100 -3.78 9.52 -16.41
CA ASP A 100 -2.98 8.29 -16.37
C ASP A 100 -1.83 8.32 -15.36
N ASN A 101 -1.16 9.46 -15.25
CA ASN A 101 0.00 9.64 -14.38
C ASN A 101 -0.37 10.16 -12.97
N TYR A 102 -1.67 10.30 -12.68
CA TYR A 102 -2.17 10.72 -11.38
C TYR A 102 -2.42 9.49 -10.49
N PRO A 103 -2.38 9.65 -9.15
CA PRO A 103 -2.61 8.56 -8.22
C PRO A 103 -4.00 7.95 -8.39
N VAL A 104 -4.11 6.64 -8.25
CA VAL A 104 -5.44 6.00 -8.22
C VAL A 104 -6.16 6.35 -6.91
N ILE A 105 -7.44 6.72 -7.03
CA ILE A 105 -8.33 7.13 -5.93
C ILE A 105 -9.56 6.23 -5.93
N GLY A 106 -10.18 6.02 -4.77
CA GLY A 106 -11.40 5.20 -4.65
C GLY A 106 -11.13 3.70 -4.57
N VAL A 107 -9.90 3.29 -4.29
CA VAL A 107 -9.52 1.87 -4.11
C VAL A 107 -9.73 1.47 -2.65
N SER A 108 -10.55 0.44 -2.41
CA SER A 108 -10.71 -0.09 -1.06
C SER A 108 -9.46 -0.82 -0.56
N THR A 109 -9.26 -0.91 0.75
CA THR A 109 -8.11 -1.63 1.35
C THR A 109 -7.98 -3.06 0.83
N LYS A 110 -9.10 -3.74 0.58
CA LYS A 110 -9.10 -5.12 0.05
C LYS A 110 -8.59 -5.18 -1.40
N HIS A 111 -8.95 -4.21 -2.23
CA HIS A 111 -8.44 -4.13 -3.61
C HIS A 111 -6.98 -3.69 -3.67
N ALA A 112 -6.58 -2.77 -2.80
CA ALA A 112 -5.19 -2.40 -2.56
C ALA A 112 -4.34 -3.63 -2.23
N GLN A 113 -4.86 -4.50 -1.36
CA GLN A 113 -4.22 -5.75 -1.01
C GLN A 113 -4.07 -6.68 -2.22
N TYR A 114 -5.14 -6.90 -2.99
CA TYR A 114 -5.06 -7.72 -4.20
C TYR A 114 -4.04 -7.18 -5.21
N TYR A 115 -4.01 -5.87 -5.41
CA TYR A 115 -3.01 -5.24 -6.27
C TYR A 115 -1.58 -5.52 -5.78
N ALA A 116 -1.31 -5.40 -4.47
CA ALA A 116 0.02 -5.66 -3.92
C ALA A 116 0.51 -7.08 -4.26
N VAL A 117 -0.37 -8.07 -4.06
CA VAL A 117 -0.07 -9.49 -4.37
C VAL A 117 0.14 -9.69 -5.87
N TRP A 118 -0.72 -9.11 -6.70
CA TRP A 118 -0.60 -9.20 -8.16
C TRP A 118 0.70 -8.57 -8.64
N LYS A 119 1.03 -7.38 -8.16
CA LYS A 119 2.23 -6.63 -8.54
C LYS A 119 3.49 -7.38 -8.12
N TYR A 120 3.50 -7.93 -6.91
CA TYR A 120 4.60 -8.79 -6.46
C TYR A 120 4.82 -9.99 -7.38
N LYS A 121 3.73 -10.70 -7.74
CA LYS A 121 3.81 -11.85 -8.66
C LYS A 121 4.29 -11.45 -10.05
N LYS A 122 3.82 -10.31 -10.56
CA LYS A 122 4.24 -9.77 -11.86
C LYS A 122 5.73 -9.47 -11.85
N ASP A 123 6.20 -8.66 -10.89
CA ASP A 123 7.61 -8.27 -10.75
C ASP A 123 8.51 -9.50 -10.48
N TYR A 124 8.04 -10.49 -9.73
CA TYR A 124 8.75 -11.75 -9.49
C TYR A 124 8.93 -12.55 -10.79
N ASN A 125 7.84 -12.74 -11.54
CA ASN A 125 7.88 -13.48 -12.80
C ASN A 125 8.72 -12.76 -13.86
N GLU A 126 8.73 -11.44 -13.85
CA GLU A 126 9.56 -10.59 -14.71
C GLU A 126 11.03 -10.51 -14.25
N LYS A 127 11.42 -11.24 -13.18
CA LYS A 127 12.76 -11.24 -12.56
C LYS A 127 13.25 -9.85 -12.14
N VAL A 128 12.32 -8.94 -11.86
CA VAL A 128 12.60 -7.59 -11.33
C VAL A 128 13.04 -7.69 -9.87
N LEU A 129 12.59 -8.73 -9.14
CA LEU A 129 12.96 -8.99 -7.75
C LEU A 129 14.14 -9.98 -7.65
N PRO A 130 15.13 -9.76 -6.76
CA PRO A 130 16.23 -10.71 -6.55
C PRO A 130 15.72 -12.04 -6.00
N ALA A 131 16.24 -13.18 -6.49
CA ALA A 131 15.79 -14.52 -6.09
C ALA A 131 15.89 -14.84 -4.57
N LYS A 132 16.68 -14.08 -3.80
CA LYS A 132 16.87 -14.30 -2.35
C LYS A 132 15.91 -13.49 -1.46
N VAL A 133 15.04 -12.68 -2.05
CA VAL A 133 14.01 -11.83 -1.39
C VAL A 133 12.75 -12.63 -1.03
N LEU A 134 12.69 -13.90 -1.43
CA LEU A 134 11.49 -14.67 -1.70
C LEU A 134 10.62 -15.13 -0.51
N THR A 135 11.11 -15.14 0.73
CA THR A 135 10.38 -15.79 1.84
C THR A 135 9.73 -14.85 2.86
N LEU A 136 10.04 -13.55 2.84
CA LEU A 136 9.51 -12.58 3.83
C LEU A 136 9.04 -11.25 3.22
N LEU A 137 9.20 -11.06 1.90
CA LEU A 137 9.07 -9.76 1.25
C LEU A 137 7.92 -9.74 0.25
N THR A 138 6.70 -9.85 0.75
CA THR A 138 5.53 -9.48 -0.04
C THR A 138 5.34 -7.95 -0.01
N TYR A 139 4.85 -7.38 -1.10
CA TYR A 139 4.36 -6.01 -1.07
C TYR A 139 3.17 -5.95 -0.11
N ASN A 140 3.26 -5.09 0.89
CA ASN A 140 2.22 -4.89 1.89
C ASN A 140 1.78 -3.43 1.89
N ILE A 141 0.54 -3.17 2.31
CA ILE A 141 0.08 -1.80 2.52
C ILE A 141 0.80 -1.24 3.76
N PRO A 142 1.36 -0.02 3.71
CA PRO A 142 2.01 0.57 4.87
C PRO A 142 1.04 0.65 6.05
N THR A 143 1.52 0.29 7.24
CA THR A 143 0.78 0.49 8.48
C THR A 143 0.66 1.99 8.77
N PHE A 144 -0.29 2.39 9.62
CA PHE A 144 -0.41 3.79 10.03
C PHE A 144 0.92 4.37 10.53
N SER A 145 1.60 3.65 11.42
CA SER A 145 2.86 4.11 11.99
C SER A 145 3.98 4.22 10.96
N GLN A 146 4.01 3.32 9.95
CA GLN A 146 4.93 3.43 8.82
C GLN A 146 4.60 4.65 7.96
N LYS A 147 3.33 4.90 7.61
CA LYS A 147 2.91 6.10 6.86
C LYS A 147 3.35 7.36 7.59
N PHE A 148 3.02 7.46 8.88
CA PHE A 148 3.40 8.60 9.71
C PHE A 148 4.93 8.78 9.77
N TYR A 149 5.69 7.70 9.91
CA TYR A 149 7.16 7.76 9.91
C TYR A 149 7.72 8.26 8.58
N ILE A 150 7.17 7.82 7.45
CA ILE A 150 7.59 8.26 6.11
C ILE A 150 7.23 9.73 5.89
N GLU A 151 5.98 10.12 6.19
CA GLU A 151 5.50 11.49 6.01
C GLU A 151 6.24 12.46 6.95
N SER A 152 6.49 12.09 8.21
CA SER A 152 7.22 12.93 9.16
C SER A 152 8.69 13.14 8.79
N LYS A 153 9.31 12.22 8.04
CA LYS A 153 10.65 12.40 7.47
C LYS A 153 10.65 13.30 6.23
N ALA A 154 9.56 13.29 5.47
CA ALA A 154 9.43 14.11 4.26
C ALA A 154 8.98 15.56 4.54
N LEU A 155 8.51 15.86 5.76
CA LEU A 155 7.90 17.15 6.11
C LEU A 155 8.81 18.01 7.02
N PRO A 156 8.85 19.35 6.81
CA PRO A 156 9.45 20.27 7.76
C PRO A 156 8.71 20.22 9.11
N ALA A 157 9.40 20.57 10.21
CA ALA A 157 8.91 20.41 11.58
C ALA A 157 7.52 21.02 11.83
N ALA A 158 7.22 22.19 11.25
CA ALA A 158 5.93 22.89 11.39
C ALA A 158 4.74 22.15 10.74
N SER A 159 4.99 21.24 9.79
CA SER A 159 3.94 20.50 9.09
C SER A 159 3.57 19.18 9.78
N LYS A 160 4.32 18.77 10.82
CA LYS A 160 4.08 17.54 11.59
C LYS A 160 2.83 17.62 12.46
N GLU A 161 2.47 18.81 12.94
CA GLU A 161 1.22 19.04 13.68
C GLU A 161 -0.04 18.87 12.80
N ARG A 162 0.04 19.18 11.49
CA ARG A 162 -1.06 18.96 10.53
C ARG A 162 -1.32 17.47 10.23
N LEU A 163 -0.33 16.59 10.40
CA LEU A 163 -0.53 15.14 10.25
C LEU A 163 -1.39 14.56 11.38
N LEU A 164 -1.23 15.08 12.60
CA LEU A 164 -2.01 14.68 13.78
C LEU A 164 -3.50 15.00 13.62
N LEU A 165 -3.83 16.10 12.95
CA LEU A 165 -5.22 16.50 12.67
C LEU A 165 -5.87 15.69 11.54
N ASN A 166 -5.10 15.29 10.51
CA ASN A 166 -5.64 14.62 9.33
C ASN A 166 -5.85 13.12 9.52
N SER A 167 -5.21 12.48 10.49
CA SER A 167 -5.43 11.08 10.85
C SER A 167 -6.81 10.81 11.47
N ALA A 168 -7.53 11.85 11.90
CA ALA A 168 -8.87 11.74 12.49
C ALA A 168 -10.01 11.68 11.45
N ASN A 169 -9.75 12.05 10.19
CA ASN A 169 -10.76 12.05 9.13
C ASN A 169 -10.72 10.73 8.34
N LYS A 170 -11.71 9.89 8.61
CA LYS A 170 -11.92 8.52 8.09
C LYS A 170 -12.27 8.42 6.59
N GLY A 171 -11.86 9.41 5.79
CA GLY A 171 -12.10 9.48 4.35
C GLY A 171 -10.80 9.33 3.58
N ASP A 172 -10.45 8.10 3.22
CA ASP A 172 -9.29 7.75 2.39
C ASP A 172 -9.39 8.42 1.00
N THR A 173 -8.84 9.63 0.90
CA THR A 173 -8.70 10.42 -0.34
C THR A 173 -7.25 10.44 -0.85
N LYS A 174 -6.33 9.73 -0.17
CA LYS A 174 -4.91 9.68 -0.53
C LYS A 174 -4.60 8.45 -1.39
N GLY A 175 -3.65 8.61 -2.31
CA GLY A 175 -3.26 7.57 -3.29
C GLY A 175 -2.79 6.26 -2.66
N LEU A 176 -2.75 5.22 -3.49
CA LEU A 176 -2.36 3.87 -3.10
C LEU A 176 -0.81 3.72 -3.05
N TYR A 177 -0.26 3.19 -1.96
CA TYR A 177 1.18 2.92 -1.79
C TYR A 177 1.45 1.52 -1.23
N PHE A 178 2.65 1.00 -1.47
CA PHE A 178 3.12 -0.29 -0.93
C PHE A 178 4.49 -0.19 -0.29
N VAL A 179 4.75 -1.07 0.67
CA VAL A 179 6.01 -1.21 1.39
C VAL A 179 6.53 -2.63 1.26
N MET A 180 7.85 -2.76 1.22
CA MET A 180 8.58 -4.02 1.28
C MET A 180 9.68 -3.88 2.33
N ILE A 181 9.79 -4.81 3.28
CA ILE A 181 10.90 -4.78 4.26
C ILE A 181 12.24 -4.92 3.52
N ALA A 182 13.29 -4.22 3.95
CA ALA A 182 14.60 -4.38 3.32
C ALA A 182 15.24 -5.70 3.80
N PRO A 183 15.84 -6.51 2.92
CA PRO A 183 16.58 -7.69 3.36
C PRO A 183 17.72 -7.26 4.30
N SER A 184 17.78 -7.86 5.49
CA SER A 184 18.92 -7.67 6.39
C SER A 184 20.09 -8.51 5.89
N TYR A 185 21.01 -7.88 5.17
CA TYR A 185 22.28 -8.51 4.81
C TYR A 185 23.20 -8.46 6.03
N LYS A 186 23.30 -9.55 6.79
CA LYS A 186 24.45 -9.75 7.66
C LYS A 186 25.68 -9.85 6.76
N LYS A 187 26.59 -8.88 6.88
CA LYS A 187 27.94 -8.98 6.32
C LYS A 187 28.70 -10.09 7.02
#